data_AF-X1J2R3-F1
#
_entry.id   AF-X1J2R3-F1
#
_cell.length_a   1.000
_cell.length_b   1.000
_cell.length_c   1.000
_cell.angle_alpha   90.00
_cell.angle_beta   90.00
_cell.angle_gamma   90.00
#
_symmetry.space_group_name_H-M   'P 1'
#
loop_
_entity.id
_entity.type
_entity.pdbx_description
1 polymer ?
#
loop_
_entity_poly.entity_id
_entity_poly.type
_entity_poly.pdbx_seq_one_letter_code
_entity_poly.pdbx_strand_id
1 'polypeptide(L)' 'MKTNVALIGFMGVGKTAVGQALAEKLNKEFVELDSLIEHKAGKSIPEIFQQDGEIAFRELEIEVTKEVAKGKNLII' A
#
# COMPACT_ATOMS: atom_id res chain seq x y z
N MET A 1 -19.75 11.53 2.27
CA MET A 1 -18.52 11.65 1.44
C MET A 1 -17.78 10.32 1.49
N LYS A 2 -17.42 9.72 0.36
CA LYS A 2 -16.58 8.51 0.32
C LYS A 2 -15.12 8.93 0.21
N THR A 3 -14.46 9.13 1.35
CA THR A 3 -13.03 9.50 1.44
C THR A 3 -12.16 8.27 1.69
N ASN A 4 -10.91 8.36 1.25
CA ASN A 4 -9.87 7.39 1.60
C ASN A 4 -9.24 7.78 2.94
N VAL A 5 -8.66 6.80 3.63
CA VAL A 5 -7.84 6.98 4.83
C VAL A 5 -6.50 6.32 4.56
N ALA A 6 -5.40 7.04 4.77
CA ALA A 6 -4.05 6.50 4.61
C ALA A 6 -3.41 6.29 5.99
N LEU A 7 -2.89 5.09 6.25
CA LEU A 7 -2.16 4.73 7.45
C LEU A 7 -0.66 4.84 7.19
N ILE A 8 -0.01 5.81 7.82
CA ILE A 8 1.44 6.03 7.70
C ILE A 8 2.18 5.55 8.95
N GLY A 9 3.45 5.17 8.77
CA GLY A 9 4.33 4.75 9.87
C GLY A 9 5.37 3.72 9.42
N PHE A 10 6.31 3.39 10.31
CA PHE A 10 7.38 2.42 10.04
C PHE A 10 6.85 1.01 9.77
N MET A 11 7.68 0.13 9.20
CA MET A 11 7.36 -1.29 9.06
C MET A 11 7.17 -1.95 10.44
N GLY A 12 6.31 -2.97 10.54
CA GLY A 12 6.13 -3.73 11.78
C GLY A 12 5.36 -3.04 12.92
N VAL A 13 4.91 -1.79 12.75
CA VAL A 13 4.12 -1.06 13.78
C VAL A 13 2.63 -1.42 13.83
N GLY A 14 2.21 -2.44 13.07
CA GLY A 14 0.83 -2.95 13.08
C GLY A 14 -0.14 -2.28 12.10
N LYS A 15 0.35 -1.57 11.07
CA LYS A 15 -0.50 -0.87 10.08
C LYS A 15 -1.52 -1.80 9.41
N THR A 16 -1.10 -3.00 8.97
CA THR A 16 -1.99 -4.00 8.35
C THR A 16 -3.11 -4.42 9.30
N ALA A 17 -2.78 -4.77 10.55
CA ALA A 17 -3.77 -5.19 11.54
C ALA A 17 -4.77 -4.08 11.87
N VAL A 18 -4.30 -2.84 12.05
CA VAL A 18 -5.16 -1.68 12.28
C VAL A 18 -5.99 -1.35 11.04
N GLY A 19 -5.42 -1.44 9.85
CA GLY A 19 -6.09 -1.14 8.59
C GLY A 19 -7.25 -2.08 8.30
N GLN A 20 -7.05 -3.39 8.51
CA GLN A 20 -8.10 -4.40 8.39
C GLN A 20 -9.24 -4.13 9.39
N ALA A 21 -8.92 -3.94 10.66
CA ALA A 21 -9.92 -3.66 11.69
C ALA A 21 -10.68 -2.34 11.43
N LEU A 22 -10.00 -1.33 10.91
CA LEU A 22 -10.60 -0.04 10.56
C LEU A 22 -11.51 -0.15 9.32
N ALA A 23 -11.10 -0.93 8.33
CA ALA A 23 -11.87 -1.19 7.12
C ALA A 23 -13.20 -1.87 7.46
N GLU A 24 -13.18 -2.90 8.31
CA GLU A 24 -14.39 -3.56 8.82
C GLU A 24 -15.30 -2.58 9.57
N LYS A 25 -14.75 -1.81 10.52
CA LYS A 25 -15.52 -0.86 11.33
C LYS A 25 -16.17 0.26 10.51
N LEU A 26 -15.51 0.69 9.42
CA LEU A 26 -15.98 1.79 8.59
C LEU A 26 -16.69 1.34 7.31
N ASN A 27 -16.86 0.03 7.10
CA ASN A 27 -17.38 -0.55 5.87
C ASN A 27 -16.64 -0.01 4.62
N LYS A 28 -15.31 -0.13 4.67
CA LYS A 28 -14.36 0.27 3.63
C LYS A 28 -13.56 -0.95 3.18
N GLU A 29 -12.95 -0.84 2.02
CA GLU A 29 -12.01 -1.86 1.53
C GLU A 29 -10.61 -1.53 2.05
N PHE A 30 -9.88 -2.54 2.53
CA PHE A 30 -8.47 -2.41 2.90
C PHE A 30 -7.59 -2.77 1.71
N VAL A 31 -6.58 -1.94 1.44
CA VAL A 31 -5.59 -2.16 0.37
C VAL A 31 -4.21 -2.27 0.99
N GLU A 32 -3.56 -3.41 0.80
CA GLU A 32 -2.17 -3.61 1.20
C GLU A 32 -1.24 -3.16 0.06
N LEU A 33 -0.63 -1.99 0.19
CA LEU A 33 0.15 -1.34 -0.86
C LEU A 33 1.37 -2.18 -1.28
N ASP A 34 2.07 -2.76 -0.31
CA ASP A 34 3.26 -3.58 -0.55
C ASP A 34 2.93 -4.77 -1.45
N SER A 35 1.76 -5.40 -1.25
CA SER A 35 1.33 -6.54 -2.07
C SER A 35 1.06 -6.14 -3.54
N LEU A 36 0.55 -4.93 -3.76
CA LEU A 36 0.32 -4.40 -5.10
C LEU A 36 1.64 -4.05 -5.80
N ILE A 37 2.60 -3.51 -5.07
CA ILE A 37 3.95 -3.23 -5.58
C ILE A 37 4.61 -4.53 -6.03
N GLU A 38 4.59 -5.58 -5.20
CA GLU A 38 5.17 -6.89 -5.55
C GLU A 38 4.49 -7.52 -6.77
N HIS A 39 3.15 -7.48 -6.81
CA HIS A 39 2.39 -7.99 -7.95
C HIS A 39 2.71 -7.25 -9.24
N LYS A 40 2.85 -5.91 -9.19
CA LYS A 40 3.16 -5.09 -10.36
C LYS A 40 4.60 -5.27 -10.84
N ALA A 41 5.54 -5.43 -9.91
CA ALA A 41 6.95 -5.70 -10.22
C ALA A 41 7.19 -7.14 -10.71
N GLY A 42 6.32 -8.09 -10.32
CA GLY A 42 6.57 -9.52 -10.50
C GLY A 42 7.74 -10.03 -9.66
N LYS A 43 8.08 -9.31 -8.58
CA LYS A 43 9.21 -9.55 -7.68
C LYS A 43 8.82 -9.16 -6.26
N SER A 44 9.38 -9.81 -5.25
CA SER A 44 9.25 -9.38 -3.86
C SER A 44 9.98 -8.04 -3.64
N ILE A 45 9.58 -7.26 -2.63
CA ILE A 45 10.25 -5.99 -2.31
C ILE A 45 11.77 -6.18 -2.11
N PRO A 46 12.25 -7.19 -1.35
CA PRO A 46 13.69 -7.45 -1.23
C PRO A 46 14.39 -7.69 -2.58
N GLU A 47 13.74 -8.38 -3.52
CA GLU A 47 14.29 -8.59 -4.87
C GLU A 47 14.35 -7.30 -5.68
N ILE A 48 13.36 -6.41 -5.56
CA ILE A 48 13.37 -5.08 -6.21
C ILE A 48 14.56 -4.27 -5.67
N PHE A 49 14.74 -4.20 -4.35
CA PHE A 49 15.88 -3.50 -3.75
C PHE A 49 17.22 -4.08 -4.19
N GLN A 50 17.32 -5.41 -4.31
CA GLN A 50 18.56 -6.08 -4.69
C GLN A 50 18.90 -5.91 -6.19
N GLN A 51 17.90 -5.99 -7.07
CA GLN A 51 18.10 -6.06 -8.52
C GLN A 51 17.97 -4.69 -9.19
N ASP A 52 17.01 -3.88 -8.74
CA ASP A 52 16.59 -2.64 -9.39
C ASP A 52 16.98 -1.39 -8.55
N GLY A 53 17.24 -1.59 -7.26
CA GLY A 53 17.68 -0.56 -6.32
C GLY A 53 16.54 0.24 -5.67
N GLU A 54 16.88 0.98 -4.63
CA GLU A 54 15.89 1.74 -3.85
C GLU A 54 15.15 2.79 -4.70
N ILE A 55 15.83 3.46 -5.63
CA ILE A 55 15.21 4.50 -6.47
C ILE A 55 14.06 3.90 -7.30
N ALA A 56 14.29 2.75 -7.94
CA ALA A 56 13.26 2.05 -8.72
C ALA A 56 12.08 1.63 -7.83
N PHE A 57 12.36 1.14 -6.61
CA PHE A 57 11.30 0.83 -5.64
C PHE A 57 10.47 2.08 -5.30
N ARG A 58 11.11 3.23 -5.02
CA ARG A 58 10.40 4.48 -4.69
C ARG A 58 9.56 5.02 -5.85
N GLU A 59 10.06 4.91 -7.07
CA GLU A 59 9.29 5.29 -8.26
C GLU A 59 8.03 4.43 -8.42
N LEU A 60 8.17 3.11 -8.25
CA LEU A 60 7.05 2.17 -8.30
C LEU A 60 6.07 2.38 -7.14
N GLU A 61 6.56 2.62 -5.92
CA GLU A 61 5.75 2.95 -4.74
C GLU A 61 4.89 4.20 -4.99
N ILE A 62 5.46 5.25 -5.58
CA ILE A 62 4.74 6.48 -5.96
C ILE A 62 3.68 6.19 -7.02
N GLU A 63 4.02 5.38 -8.03
CA GLU A 63 3.10 5.01 -9.11
C GLU A 63 1.88 4.26 -8.56
N VAL A 64 2.10 3.19 -7.80
CA VAL A 64 1.03 2.36 -7.22
C VAL A 64 0.19 3.20 -6.25
N THR A 65 0.81 4.03 -5.41
CA THR A 65 0.08 4.92 -4.50
C THR A 65 -0.87 5.86 -5.26
N LYS A 66 -0.42 6.45 -6.38
CA LYS A 66 -1.26 7.32 -7.21
C LYS A 66 -2.40 6.56 -7.87
N GLU A 67 -2.20 5.30 -8.24
CA GLU A 67 -3.25 4.45 -8.79
C GLU A 67 -4.32 4.14 -7.75
N VAL A 68 -3.92 3.67 -6.57
CA VAL A 68 -4.83 3.35 -5.46
C VAL A 68 -5.58 4.59 -4.97
N ALA A 69 -4.90 5.74 -4.88
CA ALA A 69 -5.51 6.99 -4.42
C ALA A 69 -6.65 7.51 -5.31
N LYS A 70 -6.76 7.06 -6.57
CA LYS A 70 -7.91 7.37 -7.45
C LYS A 70 -9.19 6.63 -7.02
N GLY A 71 -9.05 5.53 -6.29
CA GLY A 71 -10.15 4.81 -5.69
C GLY A 71 -10.90 5.66 -4.66
N LYS A 72 -12.06 5.18 -4.22
CA LYS A 72 -12.87 5.86 -3.20
C LYS A 72 -13.27 4.85 -2.14
N ASN A 73 -13.38 5.31 -0.89
CA ASN A 73 -13.81 4.50 0.25
C ASN A 73 -12.80 3.42 0.65
N LEU A 74 -11.51 3.72 0.53
CA LEU A 74 -10.41 2.80 0.86
C LEU A 74 -9.77 3.13 2.21
N ILE A 75 -9.29 2.10 2.89
CA ILE A 75 -8.21 2.18 3.87
C ILE A 75 -6.94 1.72 3.16
N ILE A 76 -5.95 2.60 3.09
CA ILE A 76 -4.67 2.43 2.41
C ILE A 76 -3.58 2.39 3.47
#